data_AF-A0A3Q7NFI4-F1
#
_entry.id   AF-A0A3Q7NFI4-F1
#
_cell.length_a   1.000
_cell.length_b   1.000
_cell.length_c   1.000
_cell.angle_alpha   90.00
_cell.angle_beta   90.00
_cell.angle_gamma   90.00
#
_symmetry.space_group_name_H-M   'P 1'
#
loop_
_entity.id
_entity.type
_entity.pdbx_description
1 polymer ?
#
loop_
_entity_poly.entity_id
_entity_poly.type
_entity_poly.pdbx_seq_one_letter_code
_entity_poly.pdbx_strand_id
1 'polypeptide(L)'
;MPNLLSHPGSFQPTNEMMLKFYGFYKQATEGPCKLSRPGFWDPIGRYKWDAWSSLGDMTKEEAMIAYVEEIKKFIYLVDLVYL
;
A
#
# COMPACT_ATOMS: atom_id res chain seq x y z
N MET A 1 5.31 -8.06 -6.51
CA MET A 1 5.99 -6.78 -6.23
C MET A 1 7.37 -7.11 -5.68
N PRO A 2 8.42 -7.16 -6.52
CA PRO A 2 9.77 -7.10 -6.00
C PRO A 2 9.93 -5.79 -5.21
N ASN A 3 10.59 -5.86 -4.04
CA ASN A 3 10.79 -4.72 -3.15
C ASN A 3 11.66 -3.64 -3.83
N LEU A 4 11.04 -2.75 -4.60
CA LEU A 4 11.68 -1.57 -5.18
C LEU A 4 12.13 -0.55 -4.12
N LEU A 5 11.78 -0.76 -2.85
CA LEU A 5 12.11 0.11 -1.72
C LEU A 5 13.10 -0.52 -0.73
N SER A 6 13.66 -1.70 -1.01
CA SER A 6 14.66 -2.33 -0.14
C SER A 6 16.07 -2.21 -0.74
N HIS A 7 16.59 -0.98 -0.81
CA HIS A 7 18.03 -0.77 -1.02
C HIS A 7 18.74 -0.71 0.34
N PRO A 8 19.85 -1.44 0.55
CA PRO A 8 20.60 -1.38 1.79
C PRO A 8 21.17 0.04 1.97
N GLY A 9 20.70 0.75 2.99
CA GLY A 9 21.01 2.17 3.26
C GLY A 9 19.84 3.14 3.09
N SER A 10 18.69 2.68 2.61
CA SER A 10 17.45 3.49 2.48
C SER A 10 16.45 3.18 3.59
N PHE A 11 15.74 4.21 4.07
CA PHE A 11 14.67 4.10 5.05
C PHE A 11 13.61 3.09 4.55
N GLN A 12 13.37 2.03 5.33
CA GLN A 12 12.42 1.00 4.95
C GLN A 12 11.01 1.41 5.38
N PRO A 13 10.02 1.43 4.47
CA PRO A 13 8.63 1.65 4.85
C PRO A 13 8.17 0.60 5.85
N THR A 14 7.35 1.00 6.82
CA THR A 14 6.78 0.03 7.76
C THR A 14 5.86 -0.95 7.02
N ASN A 15 5.62 -2.13 7.61
CA ASN A 15 4.69 -3.11 7.04
C ASN A 15 3.30 -2.51 6.80
N GLU A 16 2.85 -1.59 7.66
CA GLU A 16 1.58 -0.88 7.49
C GLU A 16 1.59 -0.01 6.23
N MET A 17 2.67 0.73 5.99
CA MET A 17 2.84 1.54 4.79
C MET A 17 2.85 0.67 3.53
N MET A 18 3.58 -0.44 3.57
CA MET A 18 3.62 -1.41 2.46
C MET A 18 2.22 -1.97 2.15
N LEU A 19 1.39 -2.21 3.17
CA LEU A 19 0.01 -2.66 3.00
C LEU A 19 -0.89 -1.56 2.42
N LYS A 20 -0.74 -0.30 2.85
CA LYS A 20 -1.46 0.85 2.24
C LYS A 20 -1.12 1.00 0.76
N PHE A 21 0.17 1.01 0.43
CA PHE A 21 0.62 1.07 -0.97
C PHE A 21 0.10 -0.11 -1.78
N TYR A 22 0.08 -1.31 -1.21
CA TYR A 22 -0.52 -2.48 -1.85
C TYR A 22 -2.01 -2.27 -2.13
N GLY A 23 -2.80 -1.81 -1.15
CA GLY A 23 -4.22 -1.54 -1.31
C GLY A 23 -4.49 -0.56 -2.45
N PHE A 24 -3.85 0.62 -2.41
CA PHE A 24 -4.01 1.65 -3.44
C PHE A 24 -3.57 1.15 -4.82
N TYR A 25 -2.45 0.42 -4.90
CA TYR A 25 -2.01 -0.16 -6.17
C TYR A 25 -3.05 -1.11 -6.77
N LYS A 26 -3.62 -2.01 -5.95
CA LYS A 26 -4.63 -2.96 -6.39
C LYS A 26 -5.92 -2.24 -6.81
N GLN A 27 -6.37 -1.25 -6.05
CA GLN A 27 -7.54 -0.45 -6.39
C GLN A 27 -7.34 0.35 -7.69
N ALA A 28 -6.17 0.97 -7.87
CA ALA A 28 -5.85 1.75 -9.07
C ALA A 28 -5.76 0.89 -10.34
N THR A 29 -5.27 -0.35 -10.23
CA THR A 29 -5.06 -1.24 -11.38
C THR A 29 -6.30 -2.10 -11.68
N GLU A 30 -6.88 -2.71 -10.64
CA GLU A 30 -7.94 -3.71 -10.75
C GLU A 30 -9.31 -3.22 -10.29
N GLY A 31 -9.39 -2.08 -9.57
CA GLY A 31 -10.63 -1.56 -9.01
C GLY A 31 -11.01 -2.24 -7.68
N PRO A 32 -12.30 -2.15 -7.26
CA PRO A 32 -12.80 -2.71 -6.01
C PRO A 32 -12.47 -4.19 -5.82
N CYS A 33 -12.13 -4.59 -4.60
CA CYS A 33 -11.82 -5.98 -4.27
C CYS A 33 -13.08 -6.87 -4.41
N LYS A 34 -12.98 -7.91 -5.24
CA LYS A 34 -14.06 -8.89 -5.49
C LYS A 34 -13.71 -10.31 -5.01
N LEU A 35 -12.51 -10.49 -4.46
CA LEU A 35 -12.04 -11.80 -4.02
C LEU A 35 -12.57 -12.11 -2.62
N SER A 36 -12.72 -13.40 -2.31
CA SER A 36 -13.01 -13.83 -0.94
C SER A 36 -11.79 -13.64 -0.04
N ARG A 37 -12.04 -13.30 1.23
CA ARG A 37 -10.98 -13.16 2.22
C ARG A 37 -10.22 -14.49 2.41
N PRO A 38 -8.87 -14.48 2.37
CA PRO A 38 -8.07 -15.69 2.60
C PRO A 38 -8.31 -16.33 3.98
N GLY A 39 -8.05 -17.64 4.05
CA GLY A 39 -8.19 -18.44 5.27
C GLY A 39 -7.20 -18.04 6.36
N PHE A 40 -7.48 -18.45 7.61
CA PHE A 40 -6.67 -18.04 8.77
C PHE A 40 -5.20 -18.51 8.72
N TRP A 41 -4.90 -19.54 7.94
CA TRP A 41 -3.55 -20.07 7.72
C TRP A 41 -2.68 -19.22 6.79
N ASP A 42 -3.25 -18.18 6.14
CA ASP A 42 -2.51 -17.22 5.33
C ASP A 42 -2.64 -15.79 5.91
N PRO A 43 -1.85 -15.45 6.95
CA PRO A 43 -1.91 -14.13 7.57
C PRO A 43 -1.53 -13.00 6.59
N ILE A 44 -0.54 -13.24 5.72
CA ILE A 44 -0.05 -12.23 4.77
C ILE A 44 -1.12 -11.94 3.72
N GLY A 45 -1.74 -12.98 3.17
CA GLY A 45 -2.86 -12.84 2.24
C GLY A 45 -4.03 -12.12 2.89
N ARG A 46 -4.35 -12.42 4.16
CA ARG A 46 -5.41 -11.70 4.89
C ARG A 46 -5.10 -10.21 5.02
N TYR A 47 -3.89 -9.83 5.43
CA TYR A 47 -3.53 -8.42 5.56
C TYR A 47 -3.60 -7.67 4.23
N LYS A 48 -3.11 -8.30 3.15
CA LYS A 48 -3.23 -7.74 1.80
C LYS A 48 -4.68 -7.59 1.37
N TRP A 49 -5.49 -8.61 1.58
CA TRP A 49 -6.90 -8.59 1.26
C TRP A 49 -7.63 -7.53 2.07
N ASP A 50 -7.36 -7.42 3.37
CA ASP A 50 -7.97 -6.44 4.26
C ASP A 50 -7.64 -5.01 3.80
N ALA A 51 -6.37 -4.74 3.45
CA ALA A 51 -5.94 -3.44 2.97
C ALA A 51 -6.54 -3.03 1.62
N TRP A 52 -6.82 -4.00 0.73
CA TRP A 52 -7.49 -3.73 -0.54
C TRP A 52 -9.01 -3.62 -0.36
N SER A 53 -9.62 -4.54 0.38
CA SER A 53 -11.06 -4.57 0.63
C SER A 53 -11.54 -3.35 1.43
N SER A 54 -10.71 -2.76 2.28
CA SER A 54 -11.06 -1.56 3.04
C SER A 54 -11.25 -0.32 2.17
N LEU A 55 -10.79 -0.33 0.92
CA LEU A 55 -10.93 0.81 -0.01
C LEU A 55 -12.31 0.84 -0.69
N GLY A 56 -13.11 -0.21 -0.55
CA GLY A 56 -14.49 -0.23 -1.03
C GLY A 56 -14.63 0.11 -2.52
N ASP A 57 -15.47 1.09 -2.80
CA ASP A 57 -15.84 1.59 -4.14
C ASP A 57 -14.94 2.72 -4.66
N MET A 58 -13.83 3.04 -3.97
CA MET A 58 -12.84 4.02 -4.41
C MET A 58 -12.48 3.83 -5.89
N THR A 59 -12.55 4.90 -6.66
CA THR A 59 -12.23 4.87 -8.09
C THR A 59 -10.75 4.63 -8.33
N LYS A 60 -10.40 4.27 -9.57
CA LYS A 60 -9.00 4.05 -9.94
C LYS A 60 -8.19 5.34 -9.82
N GLU A 61 -8.80 6.45 -10.22
CA GLU A 61 -8.23 7.79 -10.17
C GLU A 61 -7.97 8.23 -8.72
N GLU A 62 -8.94 8.05 -7.82
CA GLU A 62 -8.77 8.35 -6.39
C GLU A 62 -7.66 7.49 -5.77
N ALA A 63 -7.58 6.21 -6.13
CA ALA A 63 -6.53 5.33 -5.65
C ALA A 63 -5.13 5.74 -6.14
N MET A 64 -5.00 6.22 -7.38
CA MET A 64 -3.73 6.75 -7.90
C MET A 64 -3.32 8.03 -7.16
N ILE A 65 -4.26 8.93 -6.91
CA ILE A 65 -4.02 10.16 -6.15
C ILE A 65 -3.55 9.82 -4.74
N ALA A 66 -4.28 8.95 -4.03
CA ALA A 66 -3.94 8.51 -2.68
C ALA A 66 -2.56 7.85 -2.61
N TYR A 67 -2.19 7.04 -3.61
CA TYR A 67 -0.85 6.44 -3.70
C TYR A 67 0.25 7.50 -3.77
N VAL A 68 0.07 8.52 -4.63
CA VAL A 68 1.04 9.61 -4.80
C VAL A 68 1.12 10.48 -3.55
N GLU A 69 -0.01 10.78 -2.91
CA GLU A 69 -0.04 11.54 -1.66
C GLU A 69 0.70 10.81 -0.53
N GLU A 70 0.53 9.49 -0.42
CA GLU A 70 1.22 8.71 0.60
C GLU A 70 2.74 8.63 0.36
N ILE A 71 3.17 8.55 -0.90
CA ILE A 71 4.60 8.69 -1.25
C ILE A 71 5.13 10.08 -0.87
N LYS A 72 4.39 11.15 -1.19
CA LYS A 72 4.81 12.52 -0.84
C LYS A 72 5.00 12.66 0.66
N LYS A 73 4.04 12.19 1.48
CA LYS A 73 4.17 12.21 2.95
C LYS A 73 5.42 11.47 3.42
N PHE A 74 5.71 10.31 2.82
CA PHE A 74 6.91 9.53 3.14
C PHE A 74 8.20 10.29 2.81
N ILE A 75 8.28 10.91 1.63
CA ILE A 75 9.45 11.71 1.22
C ILE A 75 9.64 12.91 2.16
N TYR A 76 8.58 13.68 2.44
CA TYR A 76 8.66 14.83 3.36
C TYR A 76 9.08 14.42 4.78
N LEU A 77 8.63 13.26 5.26
CA LEU A 77 9.03 12.74 6.57
C LEU A 77 10.51 12.37 6.60
N VAL A 78 11.03 11.77 5.54
CA VAL A 78 12.47 11.50 5.41
C VAL A 78 13.24 12.82 5.38
N ASP A 79 12.86 13.79 4.55
CA ASP A 79 13.58 15.07 4.48
C ASP A 79 13.63 15.82 5.82
N LEU A 80 12.56 15.76 6.63
CA LEU A 80 12.50 16.40 7.95
C LEU A 80 13.30 15.69 9.05
N VAL A 81 13.56 14.39 8.92
CA VAL A 81 14.28 13.59 9.95
C VAL A 81 15.79 13.60 9.70
N TYR A 82 16.23 13.89 8.48
CA TYR A 82 17.65 13.87 8.08
C TYR A 82 18.25 15.28 7.85
N LEU A 83 17.56 16.34 8.27
CA LEU A 83 18.08 17.71 8.46
C LEU A 83 18.34 17.98 9.95
#